data_AF-A0A6J6D339-F1
#
_entry.id   AF-A0A6J6D339-F1
#
_cell.length_a   1.000
_cell.length_b   1.000
_cell.length_c   1.000
_cell.angle_alpha   90.00
_cell.angle_beta   90.00
_cell.angle_gamma   90.00
#
_symmetry.space_group_name_H-M   'P 1'
#
loop_
_entity.id
_entity.type
_entity.pdbx_description
1 polymer ?
#
loop_
_entity_poly.entity_id
_entity_poly.type
_entity_poly.pdbx_seq_one_letter_code
_entity_poly.pdbx_strand_id
1 'polypeptide(L)'
;MTGWRLGWMAGPLDAMKAAGNLQSHLTSNVSNISQRAALAALTGPQDEVQNMLQAFDRRRAVAVSELNKISGWQAPMPSGAFYVYSDVTGILNREWGGKKISTSLELCDYILDAAEVALVPGEAFGPSGYVRLSYALGDGPLLEGIQRLQKLFA
;
A
#
# COMPACT_ATOMS: atom_id res chain seq x y z
N MET A 1 8.31 -2.34 -11.50
CA MET A 1 8.73 -3.66 -12.06
C MET A 1 8.55 -4.80 -11.05
N THR A 2 7.38 -4.95 -10.42
CA THR A 2 7.18 -5.91 -9.31
C THR A 2 7.41 -7.38 -9.71
N GLY A 3 6.92 -7.78 -10.89
CA GLY A 3 7.05 -9.14 -11.43
C GLY A 3 8.46 -9.53 -11.89
N TRP A 4 9.39 -8.58 -12.02
CA TRP A 4 10.75 -8.84 -12.50
C TRP A 4 11.71 -9.36 -11.41
N ARG A 5 11.29 -9.26 -10.15
CA ARG A 5 11.99 -9.82 -8.98
C ARG A 5 13.47 -9.39 -8.87
N LEU A 6 13.71 -8.08 -8.97
CA LEU A 6 15.05 -7.52 -8.89
C LEU A 6 15.16 -6.47 -7.78
N GLY A 7 16.19 -6.60 -6.97
CA GLY A 7 16.62 -5.64 -5.95
C GLY A 7 18.13 -5.74 -5.76
N TRP A 8 18.71 -4.78 -5.04
CA TRP A 8 20.13 -4.74 -4.74
C TRP A 8 20.36 -4.25 -3.32
N MET A 9 21.55 -4.53 -2.79
CA MET A 9 22.01 -4.02 -1.50
C MET A 9 23.36 -3.34 -1.71
N ALA A 10 23.62 -2.28 -0.94
CA ALA A 10 24.91 -1.61 -0.88
C ALA A 10 25.24 -1.37 0.59
N GLY A 11 26.46 -1.70 1.00
CA GLY A 11 26.87 -1.64 2.40
C GLY A 11 28.33 -2.06 2.61
N PRO A 12 28.75 -2.24 3.88
CA PRO A 12 30.10 -2.67 4.23
C PRO A 12 30.53 -3.96 3.50
N LEU A 13 31.80 -4.01 3.08
CA LEU A 13 32.30 -5.07 2.21
C LEU A 13 32.21 -6.46 2.86
N ASP A 14 32.47 -6.57 4.15
CA ASP A 14 32.34 -7.80 4.93
C ASP A 14 30.89 -8.31 4.94
N ALA A 15 29.92 -7.42 5.19
CA ALA A 15 28.50 -7.75 5.15
C ALA A 15 28.03 -8.17 3.73
N MET A 16 28.49 -7.47 2.69
CA MET A 16 28.13 -7.80 1.29
C MET A 16 28.73 -9.14 0.84
N LYS A 17 29.95 -9.49 1.29
CA LYS A 17 30.53 -10.81 1.07
C LYS A 17 29.73 -11.91 1.74
N ALA A 18 29.32 -11.70 3.00
CA ALA A 18 28.47 -12.64 3.71
C ALA A 18 27.11 -12.84 3.00
N ALA A 19 26.48 -11.75 2.56
CA ALA A 19 25.23 -11.81 1.81
C ALA A 19 25.39 -12.54 0.45
N GLY A 20 26.49 -12.29 -0.27
CA GLY A 20 26.80 -12.98 -1.52
C GLY A 20 26.98 -14.49 -1.34
N ASN A 21 27.69 -14.90 -0.27
CA ASN A 21 27.85 -16.32 0.09
C ASN A 21 26.51 -16.98 0.43
N LEU A 22 25.61 -16.27 1.12
CA LEU A 22 24.28 -16.79 1.41
C LEU A 22 23.45 -16.93 0.12
N GLN A 23 23.47 -15.92 -0.75
CA GLN A 23 22.69 -15.92 -1.98
C GLN A 23 23.09 -17.04 -2.94
N SER A 24 24.40 -17.35 -3.04
CA SER A 24 24.90 -18.41 -3.94
C SER A 24 24.29 -19.78 -3.63
N HIS A 25 23.99 -20.06 -2.36
CA HIS A 25 23.38 -21.30 -1.89
C HIS A 25 21.85 -21.27 -1.77
N LEU A 26 21.21 -20.10 -1.84
CA LEU A 26 19.75 -19.97 -1.80
C LEU A 26 19.13 -19.92 -3.20
N THR A 27 19.66 -19.07 -4.07
CA THR A 27 19.04 -18.76 -5.38
C THR A 27 20.06 -18.62 -6.51
N SER A 28 21.36 -18.79 -6.21
CA SER A 28 22.46 -18.53 -7.14
C SER A 28 22.51 -17.06 -7.60
N ASN A 29 21.87 -16.74 -8.73
CA ASN A 29 21.87 -15.39 -9.29
C ASN A 29 20.46 -14.90 -9.63
N VAL A 30 20.33 -13.59 -9.79
CA VAL A 30 19.10 -12.98 -10.29
C VAL A 30 18.98 -13.25 -11.79
N SER A 31 17.75 -13.41 -12.30
CA SER A 31 17.47 -13.56 -13.73
C SER A 31 18.27 -12.56 -14.58
N ASN A 32 19.01 -13.07 -15.58
CA ASN A 32 19.82 -12.25 -16.47
C ASN A 32 18.96 -11.25 -17.28
N ILE A 33 17.75 -11.65 -17.69
CA ILE A 33 16.80 -10.78 -18.38
C ILE A 33 16.40 -9.62 -17.45
N SER A 34 16.08 -9.91 -16.19
CA SER A 34 15.75 -8.88 -15.20
C SER A 34 16.92 -7.92 -14.96
N GLN A 35 18.15 -8.42 -14.88
CA GLN A 35 19.34 -7.57 -14.73
C GLN A 35 19.54 -6.63 -15.93
N ARG A 36 19.33 -7.10 -17.15
CA ARG A 36 19.41 -6.26 -18.36
C ARG A 36 18.28 -5.21 -18.41
N ALA A 37 17.07 -5.58 -18.01
CA ALA A 37 15.95 -4.64 -17.88
C ALA A 37 16.23 -3.57 -16.81
N ALA A 38 16.84 -3.95 -15.68
CA ALA A 38 17.23 -3.03 -14.63
C ALA A 38 18.29 -2.04 -15.08
N LEU A 39 19.30 -2.49 -15.84
CA LEU A 39 20.29 -1.61 -16.43
C LEU A 39 19.62 -0.53 -17.31
N ALA A 40 18.71 -0.95 -18.21
CA ALA A 40 17.96 -0.02 -19.05
C ALA A 40 17.09 0.95 -18.23
N ALA A 41 16.45 0.47 -17.16
CA ALA A 41 15.65 1.31 -16.28
C ALA A 41 16.47 2.35 -15.49
N LEU A 42 17.72 2.02 -15.13
CA LEU A 42 18.60 2.90 -14.36
C LEU A 42 19.34 3.93 -15.23
N THR A 43 19.77 3.53 -16.43
CA THR A 43 20.60 4.39 -17.30
C THR A 43 19.83 5.05 -18.44
N GLY A 44 18.59 4.62 -18.67
CA GLY A 44 17.68 5.22 -19.64
C GLY A 44 16.98 6.49 -19.14
N PRO A 45 16.10 7.07 -19.97
CA PRO A 45 15.30 8.23 -19.60
C PRO A 45 14.43 7.99 -18.36
N GLN A 46 14.21 9.05 -17.57
CA GLN A 46 13.49 8.99 -16.29
C GLN A 46 12.10 9.66 -16.36
N ASP A 47 11.63 10.02 -17.54
CA ASP A 47 10.35 10.74 -17.74
C ASP A 47 9.16 9.97 -17.17
N GLU A 48 9.14 8.64 -17.36
CA GLU A 48 8.09 7.77 -16.81
C GLU A 48 8.05 7.79 -15.27
N VAL A 49 9.21 7.93 -14.62
CA VAL A 49 9.24 8.06 -13.15
C VAL A 49 8.60 9.39 -12.71
N GLN A 50 8.87 10.47 -13.43
CA GLN A 50 8.26 11.78 -13.15
C GLN A 50 6.74 11.76 -13.39
N ASN A 51 6.30 11.13 -14.48
CA ASN A 51 4.87 10.95 -14.78
C ASN A 51 4.16 10.13 -13.69
N MET A 52 4.79 9.04 -13.24
CA MET A 52 4.28 8.23 -12.14
C MET A 52 4.22 9.03 -10.83
N LEU A 53 5.27 9.80 -10.49
CA LEU A 53 5.29 10.64 -9.28
C LEU A 53 4.13 11.62 -9.27
N GLN A 54 3.88 12.33 -10.37
CA GLN A 54 2.75 13.26 -10.48
C GLN A 54 1.39 12.54 -10.36
N ALA A 55 1.24 11.36 -10.96
CA ALA A 55 0.03 10.56 -10.84
C ALA A 55 -0.21 10.09 -9.40
N PHE A 56 0.83 9.60 -8.72
CA PHE A 56 0.75 9.17 -7.33
C PHE A 56 0.47 10.32 -6.37
N ASP A 57 1.03 11.51 -6.61
CA ASP A 57 0.77 12.68 -5.78
C ASP A 57 -0.70 13.15 -5.86
N ARG A 58 -1.26 13.18 -7.07
CA ARG A 58 -2.71 13.45 -7.25
C ARG A 58 -3.58 12.41 -6.56
N ARG A 59 -3.28 11.12 -6.76
CA ARG A 59 -4.04 10.00 -6.13
C ARG A 59 -3.94 10.03 -4.62
N ARG A 60 -2.77 10.36 -4.08
CA ARG A 60 -2.53 10.55 -2.65
C ARG A 60 -3.43 11.65 -2.09
N ALA A 61 -3.48 12.80 -2.77
CA ALA A 61 -4.32 13.93 -2.35
C ALA A 61 -5.82 13.57 -2.38
N VAL A 62 -6.28 12.92 -3.46
CA VAL A 62 -7.67 12.43 -3.57
C VAL A 62 -7.98 11.42 -2.47
N ALA A 63 -7.14 10.40 -2.28
CA ALA A 63 -7.39 9.37 -1.29
C ALA A 63 -7.52 9.95 0.11
N VAL A 64 -6.57 10.81 0.50
CA VAL A 64 -6.59 11.47 1.82
C VAL A 64 -7.80 12.37 1.98
N SER A 65 -8.13 13.19 0.98
CA SER A 65 -9.27 14.11 1.07
C SER A 65 -10.60 13.35 1.18
N GLU A 66 -10.80 12.29 0.39
CA GLU A 66 -12.04 11.54 0.37
C GLU A 66 -12.21 10.63 1.60
N LEU A 67 -11.14 10.00 2.09
CA LEU A 67 -11.19 9.18 3.31
C LEU A 67 -11.55 10.02 4.54
N ASN A 68 -11.00 11.23 4.67
CA ASN A 68 -11.28 12.12 5.80
C ASN A 68 -12.71 12.71 5.78
N LYS A 69 -13.53 12.43 4.76
CA LYS A 69 -14.97 12.75 4.79
C LYS A 69 -15.77 11.73 5.61
N ILE A 70 -15.19 10.57 5.92
CA ILE A 70 -15.84 9.52 6.71
C ILE A 70 -15.72 9.87 8.20
N SER A 71 -16.85 9.98 8.89
CA SER A 71 -16.87 10.31 10.32
C SER A 71 -16.17 9.24 11.15
N GLY A 72 -15.17 9.64 11.94
CA GLY A 72 -14.35 8.72 12.74
C GLY A 72 -13.18 8.06 12.00
N TRP A 73 -12.94 8.43 10.74
CA TRP A 73 -11.78 8.01 9.95
C TRP A 73 -10.75 9.14 9.86
N GLN A 74 -9.49 8.86 10.20
CA GLN A 74 -8.40 9.83 10.11
C GLN A 74 -7.32 9.31 9.17
N ALA A 75 -7.21 9.95 8.01
CA ALA A 75 -6.22 9.62 6.99
C ALA A 75 -5.12 10.70 6.97
N PRO A 76 -3.94 10.46 7.57
CA PRO A 76 -2.84 11.42 7.49
C PRO A 76 -2.26 11.47 6.08
N MET A 77 -1.70 12.61 5.71
CA MET A 77 -1.05 12.81 4.42
C MET A 77 0.34 12.14 4.41
N PRO A 78 0.57 11.05 3.65
CA PRO A 78 1.86 10.37 3.64
C PRO A 78 2.90 11.18 2.85
N SER A 79 4.18 11.13 3.23
CA SER A 79 5.26 11.83 2.51
C SER A 79 5.86 11.04 1.34
N GLY A 80 5.52 9.76 1.20
CA GLY A 80 6.04 8.90 0.15
C GLY A 80 5.39 7.53 0.11
N ALA A 81 5.97 6.63 -0.68
CA ALA A 81 5.36 5.36 -1.09
C ALA A 81 4.00 5.58 -1.77
N PHE A 82 3.10 4.60 -1.70
CA PHE A 82 1.78 4.66 -2.32
C PHE A 82 0.67 4.10 -1.43
N TYR A 83 0.80 4.31 -0.10
CA TYR A 83 -0.15 3.84 0.90
C TYR A 83 -0.64 4.98 1.79
N VAL A 84 -1.91 4.94 2.17
CA VAL A 84 -2.45 5.72 3.30
C VAL A 84 -2.67 4.74 4.45
N TYR A 85 -2.02 5.01 5.59
CA TYR A 85 -2.22 4.27 6.82
C TYR A 85 -3.14 5.08 7.72
N SER A 86 -4.42 4.72 7.72
CA SER A 86 -5.47 5.50 8.38
C SER A 86 -5.74 4.97 9.78
N ASP A 87 -6.02 5.86 10.72
CA ASP A 87 -6.62 5.54 12.01
C ASP A 87 -8.14 5.43 11.82
N VAL A 88 -8.70 4.30 12.24
CA VAL A 88 -10.12 3.96 12.16
C VAL A 88 -10.71 3.68 13.55
N THR A 89 -9.99 4.00 14.62
CA THR A 89 -10.46 3.79 16.00
C THR A 89 -11.80 4.48 16.26
N GLY A 90 -12.06 5.60 15.60
CA GLY A 90 -13.31 6.34 15.70
C GLY A 90 -14.54 5.57 15.23
N ILE A 91 -14.39 4.57 14.35
CA ILE A 91 -15.50 3.72 13.84
C ILE A 91 -15.52 2.31 14.45
N LEU A 92 -14.54 1.96 15.27
CA LEU A 92 -14.52 0.71 16.04
C LEU A 92 -15.43 0.79 17.27
N ASN A 93 -15.71 -0.37 17.84
CA ASN A 93 -16.61 -0.60 18.97
C ASN A 93 -18.06 -0.15 18.74
N ARG A 94 -18.44 0.02 17.46
CA ARG A 94 -19.79 0.34 17.00
C ARG A 94 -20.43 -0.89 16.37
N GLU A 95 -21.75 -0.84 16.21
CA GLU A 95 -22.49 -1.85 15.49
C GLU A 95 -22.59 -1.47 14.01
N TRP A 96 -22.16 -2.38 13.14
CA TRP A 96 -22.26 -2.25 11.70
C TRP A 96 -22.84 -3.55 11.13
N GLY A 97 -23.88 -3.46 10.30
CA GLY A 97 -24.52 -4.65 9.72
C GLY A 97 -25.03 -5.66 10.75
N GLY A 98 -25.45 -5.21 11.94
CA GLY A 98 -25.93 -6.08 13.02
C GLY A 98 -24.81 -6.79 13.82
N LYS A 99 -23.54 -6.46 13.58
CA LYS A 99 -22.39 -6.99 14.31
C LYS A 99 -21.62 -5.87 14.99
N LYS A 100 -21.25 -6.07 16.26
CA LYS A 100 -20.29 -5.19 16.93
C LYS A 100 -18.90 -5.46 16.36
N ILE A 101 -18.29 -4.44 15.75
CA ILE A 101 -16.95 -4.51 15.18
C ILE A 101 -15.97 -3.88 16.16
N SER A 102 -14.99 -4.66 16.63
CA SER A 102 -14.06 -4.27 17.70
C SER A 102 -12.61 -4.18 17.24
N THR A 103 -12.27 -4.81 16.11
CA THR A 103 -10.90 -4.82 15.57
C THR A 103 -10.85 -4.31 14.13
N SER A 104 -9.66 -3.89 13.69
CA SER A 104 -9.43 -3.48 12.31
C SER A 104 -9.50 -4.66 11.34
N LEU A 105 -9.19 -5.88 11.80
CA LEU A 105 -9.45 -7.11 11.04
C LEU A 105 -10.95 -7.31 10.79
N GLU A 106 -11.77 -7.30 11.85
CA GLU A 106 -13.23 -7.43 11.72
C GLU A 106 -13.84 -6.33 10.85
N LEU A 107 -13.29 -5.12 10.93
CA LEU A 107 -13.69 -4.00 10.10
C LEU A 107 -13.35 -4.23 8.63
N CYS A 108 -12.14 -4.72 8.31
CA CYS A 108 -11.74 -5.02 6.94
C CYS A 108 -12.58 -6.13 6.33
N ASP A 109 -12.89 -7.19 7.08
CA ASP A 109 -13.77 -8.27 6.63
C ASP A 109 -15.18 -7.73 6.31
N TYR A 110 -15.73 -6.90 7.21
CA TYR A 110 -17.03 -6.28 6.98
C TYR A 110 -17.04 -5.36 5.76
N ILE A 111 -16.01 -4.52 5.59
CA ILE A 111 -15.88 -3.63 4.44
C ILE A 111 -15.80 -4.46 3.15
N LEU A 112 -15.07 -5.56 3.15
CA LEU A 112 -14.95 -6.45 1.99
C LEU A 112 -16.31 -7.05 1.63
N ASP A 113 -17.03 -7.61 2.61
CA ASP A 113 -18.31 -8.27 2.38
C ASP A 113 -19.43 -7.30 1.97
N ALA A 114 -19.48 -6.12 2.60
CA ALA A 114 -20.58 -5.18 2.44
C ALA A 114 -20.36 -4.13 1.33
N ALA A 115 -19.11 -3.78 1.03
CA ALA A 115 -18.77 -2.75 0.05
C ALA A 115 -17.86 -3.25 -1.08
N GLU A 116 -17.38 -4.50 -1.03
CA GLU A 116 -16.45 -5.08 -2.01
C GLU A 116 -15.14 -4.29 -2.12
N VAL A 117 -14.69 -3.69 -1.01
CA VAL A 117 -13.43 -2.94 -0.95
C VAL A 117 -12.43 -3.70 -0.09
N ALA A 118 -11.33 -4.14 -0.69
CA ALA A 118 -10.27 -4.83 0.04
C ALA A 118 -9.26 -3.82 0.64
N LEU A 119 -9.20 -3.76 1.98
CA LEU A 119 -8.17 -3.05 2.73
C LEU A 119 -7.29 -4.05 3.47
N VAL A 120 -6.10 -3.61 3.92
CA VAL A 120 -5.26 -4.46 4.78
C VAL A 120 -5.38 -4.01 6.24
N PRO A 121 -5.73 -4.90 7.17
CA PRO A 121 -5.85 -4.56 8.58
C PRO A 121 -4.49 -4.18 9.18
N GLY A 122 -4.51 -3.21 10.11
CA GLY A 122 -3.33 -2.70 10.80
C GLY A 122 -2.60 -3.76 11.63
N GLU A 123 -3.32 -4.81 12.06
CA GLU A 123 -2.79 -5.97 12.78
C GLU A 123 -1.68 -6.70 12.01
N ALA A 124 -1.64 -6.59 10.68
CA ALA A 124 -0.54 -7.12 9.87
C ALA A 124 0.78 -6.32 10.01
N PHE A 125 0.72 -5.11 10.60
CA PHE A 125 1.83 -4.17 10.73
C PHE A 125 2.04 -3.63 12.15
N GLY A 126 1.14 -3.96 13.09
CA GLY A 126 1.11 -3.35 14.43
C GLY A 126 -0.19 -3.68 15.17
N PRO A 127 -0.66 -2.81 16.08
CA PRO A 127 -1.92 -3.02 16.80
C PRO A 127 -3.15 -2.74 15.92
N SER A 128 -4.30 -3.27 16.35
CA SER A 128 -5.62 -2.90 15.84
C SER A 128 -5.88 -1.39 16.00
N GLY A 129 -6.78 -0.83 15.18
CA GLY A 129 -7.11 0.60 15.13
C GLY A 129 -6.69 1.29 13.84
N TYR A 130 -6.01 0.57 12.95
CA TYR A 130 -5.50 1.13 11.70
C TYR A 130 -5.84 0.27 10.49
N VAL A 131 -5.88 0.87 9.30
CA VAL A 131 -5.98 0.15 8.04
C VAL A 131 -5.06 0.77 7.00
N ARG A 132 -4.54 -0.07 6.10
CA ARG A 132 -3.70 0.35 4.98
C ARG A 132 -4.47 0.28 3.68
N LEU A 133 -4.60 1.42 3.02
CA LEU A 133 -5.13 1.55 1.66
C LEU A 133 -3.98 1.80 0.68
N SER A 134 -3.91 1.03 -0.40
CA SER A 134 -3.01 1.31 -1.54
C SER A 134 -3.72 2.21 -2.54
N TYR A 135 -3.07 3.30 -2.97
CA TYR A 135 -3.58 4.17 -4.04
C TYR A 135 -2.83 3.96 -5.38
N ALA A 136 -2.24 2.77 -5.55
CA ALA A 136 -1.63 2.31 -6.80
C ALA A 136 -2.66 1.70 -7.77
N LEU A 137 -3.74 2.45 -8.03
CA LEU A 137 -4.84 2.10 -8.92
C LEU A 137 -5.10 3.22 -9.93
N GLY A 138 -6.02 3.00 -10.88
CA GLY A 138 -6.55 4.08 -11.71
C GLY A 138 -7.38 5.07 -10.89
N ASP A 139 -7.46 6.33 -11.35
CA ASP A 139 -8.12 7.41 -10.61
C ASP A 139 -9.61 7.13 -10.37
N GLY A 140 -10.31 6.58 -11.36
CA GLY A 140 -11.73 6.20 -11.26
C GLY A 140 -11.98 5.11 -10.21
N PRO A 141 -11.35 3.91 -10.34
CA PRO A 141 -11.50 2.84 -9.36
C PRO A 141 -11.10 3.25 -7.92
N LEU A 142 -10.07 4.09 -7.77
CA LEU A 142 -9.67 4.62 -6.46
C LEU A 142 -10.81 5.44 -5.82
N LEU A 143 -11.36 6.39 -6.57
CA LEU A 143 -12.44 7.24 -6.08
C LEU A 143 -13.70 6.42 -5.80
N GLU A 144 -14.06 5.50 -6.69
CA GLU A 144 -15.21 4.62 -6.51
C GLU A 144 -15.11 3.80 -5.22
N GLY A 145 -13.96 3.16 -4.99
CA GLY A 145 -13.73 2.37 -3.77
C GLY A 145 -13.93 3.20 -2.50
N ILE A 146 -13.39 4.41 -2.46
CA ILE A 146 -13.54 5.29 -1.28
C ILE A 146 -14.99 5.79 -1.15
N GLN A 147 -15.69 6.07 -2.24
CA GLN A 147 -17.11 6.45 -2.20
C GLN A 147 -18.00 5.31 -1.69
N ARG A 148 -17.65 4.04 -1.96
CA ARG A 148 -18.35 2.89 -1.35
C ARG A 148 -18.15 2.87 0.17
N LEU A 149 -16.94 3.17 0.67
CA LEU A 149 -16.70 3.32 2.11
C LEU A 149 -17.50 4.48 2.72
N GLN A 150 -17.55 5.63 2.03
CA GLN A 150 -18.34 6.77 2.47
C GLN A 150 -19.82 6.39 2.61
N LYS A 151 -20.39 5.66 1.64
CA LYS A 151 -21.78 5.18 1.72
C LYS A 151 -22.00 4.16 2.82
N LEU A 152 -21.03 3.28 3.06
CA LEU A 152 -21.11 2.24 4.09
C LEU A 152 -21.17 2.82 5.51
N PHE A 153 -20.45 3.93 5.74
CA PHE A 153 -20.31 4.57 7.05
C PHE A 153 -21.04 5.93 7.17
N ALA A 154 -21.95 6.23 6.24
CA ALA A 154 -22.77 7.44 6.25
C ALA A 154 -23.86 7.42 7.34
#